data_AF-A0A081BVU3-F1
#
_entry.id   AF-A0A081BVU3-F1
#
_cell.length_a   1.000
_cell.length_b   1.000
_cell.length_c   1.000
_cell.angle_alpha   90.00
_cell.angle_beta   90.00
_cell.angle_gamma   90.00
#
_symmetry.space_group_name_H-M   'P 1'
#
loop_
_entity.id
_entity.type
_entity.pdbx_description
1 polymer ?
#
loop_
_entity_poly.entity_id
_entity_poly.type
_entity_poly.pdbx_seq_one_letter_code
_entity_poly.pdbx_strand_id
1 'polypeptide(L)'
;MNKTQLKVLAGVLAIFLLGGIIGGLGAGIYLRWRVEQFAMKAPKDHKEIFMERLSRELTLTESQKPEVEKIVTNSTVEIRQLIEQSRIDFEEIIERRNVELKAILTPEQYRKLEKMEKRIRDRWEKNPPPPPFPGGPPPGPEGGPGDRDGRDRPPEKETL
;
A
#
# COMPACT_ATOMS: atom_id res chain seq x y z
N MET A 1 3.73 -26.33 54.47
CA MET A 1 2.62 -25.72 53.71
C MET A 1 1.31 -26.30 54.24
N ASN A 2 0.45 -25.46 54.83
CA ASN A 2 -0.73 -25.94 55.56
C ASN A 2 -1.85 -26.34 54.59
N LYS A 3 -2.60 -27.41 54.89
CA LYS A 3 -3.67 -27.95 54.03
C LYS A 3 -4.69 -26.88 53.59
N THR A 4 -4.93 -25.88 54.44
CA THR A 4 -5.79 -24.72 54.16
C THR A 4 -5.22 -23.79 53.10
N GLN A 5 -3.91 -23.51 53.15
CA GLN A 5 -3.26 -22.65 52.15
C GLN A 5 -3.18 -23.30 50.77
N LEU A 6 -3.05 -24.64 50.70
CA LEU A 6 -3.09 -25.37 49.44
C LEU A 6 -4.48 -25.31 48.78
N LYS A 7 -5.56 -25.36 49.58
CA LYS A 7 -6.94 -25.22 49.07
C LYS A 7 -7.23 -23.80 48.56
N VAL A 8 -6.77 -22.79 49.28
CA VAL A 8 -6.90 -21.39 48.86
C VAL A 8 -6.12 -21.14 47.57
N LEU A 9 -4.88 -21.61 47.49
CA LEU A 9 -4.06 -21.48 46.28
C LEU A 9 -4.71 -22.19 45.07
N ALA A 10 -5.24 -23.40 45.27
CA ALA A 10 -5.94 -24.12 44.21
C ALA A 10 -7.19 -23.37 43.71
N GLY A 11 -7.97 -22.77 44.62
CA GLY A 11 -9.14 -21.96 44.26
C GLY A 11 -8.77 -20.71 43.46
N VAL A 12 -7.72 -19.99 43.87
CA VAL A 12 -7.23 -18.81 43.15
C VAL A 12 -6.71 -19.19 41.75
N LEU A 13 -5.97 -20.30 41.64
CA LEU A 13 -5.48 -20.79 40.35
C LEU A 13 -6.64 -21.14 39.41
N ALA A 14 -7.69 -21.78 39.93
CA ALA A 14 -8.86 -22.16 39.14
C ALA A 14 -9.58 -20.93 38.56
N ILE A 15 -9.77 -19.88 39.35
CA ILE A 15 -10.39 -18.62 38.90
C ILE A 15 -9.51 -17.94 37.84
N PHE A 16 -8.19 -17.92 38.04
CA PHE A 16 -7.25 -17.33 37.08
C PHE A 16 -7.26 -18.07 35.74
N LEU A 17 -7.29 -19.40 35.75
CA LEU A 17 -7.38 -20.21 34.53
C LEU A 17 -8.70 -19.97 33.79
N LEU A 18 -9.83 -19.89 34.51
CA LEU A 18 -11.12 -19.55 33.92
C LEU A 18 -11.11 -18.16 33.29
N GLY A 19 -10.53 -17.17 33.98
CA GLY A 19 -10.35 -15.82 33.45
C GLY A 19 -9.46 -15.79 32.21
N GLY A 20 -8.37 -16.56 32.19
CA GLY A 20 -7.46 -16.68 31.05
C GLY A 20 -8.13 -17.31 29.82
N ILE A 21 -8.99 -18.33 30.00
CA ILE A 21 -9.74 -18.96 28.91
C ILE A 21 -10.75 -17.97 28.32
N ILE A 22 -11.53 -17.29 29.17
CA ILE A 22 -12.52 -16.30 28.72
C ILE A 22 -11.83 -15.11 28.04
N GLY A 23 -10.74 -14.61 28.61
CA GLY A 23 -9.94 -13.53 28.05
C GLY A 23 -9.29 -13.92 26.72
N GLY A 24 -8.73 -15.13 26.63
CA GLY A 24 -8.12 -15.65 25.40
C GLY A 24 -9.12 -15.88 24.27
N LEU A 25 -10.30 -16.43 24.58
CA LEU A 25 -11.39 -16.60 23.61
C LEU A 25 -11.95 -15.24 23.17
N GLY A 26 -12.19 -14.32 24.11
CA GLY A 26 -12.67 -12.97 23.82
C GLY A 26 -11.68 -12.17 22.98
N ALA A 27 -10.39 -12.20 23.32
CA ALA A 27 -9.33 -11.57 22.54
C ALA A 27 -9.18 -12.22 21.16
N GLY A 28 -9.26 -13.55 21.07
CA GLY A 28 -9.19 -14.27 19.80
C GLY A 28 -10.33 -13.90 18.84
N ILE A 29 -11.56 -13.82 19.35
CA ILE A 29 -12.73 -13.39 18.57
C ILE A 29 -12.60 -11.91 18.21
N TYR A 30 -12.20 -11.05 19.15
CA TYR A 30 -12.00 -9.61 18.90
C TYR A 30 -10.91 -9.34 17.86
N LEU A 31 -9.77 -10.03 17.94
CA LEU A 31 -8.71 -9.93 16.94
C LEU A 31 -9.17 -10.46 15.59
N ARG A 32 -9.87 -11.60 15.52
CA ARG A 32 -10.43 -12.10 14.25
C ARG A 32 -11.40 -11.10 13.62
N TRP A 33 -12.31 -10.53 14.41
CA TRP A 33 -13.26 -9.54 13.92
C TRP A 33 -12.58 -8.23 13.51
N ARG A 34 -11.54 -7.80 14.23
CA ARG A 34 -10.71 -6.63 13.89
C ARG A 34 -9.92 -6.88 12.60
N VAL A 35 -9.32 -8.06 12.45
CA VAL A 35 -8.57 -8.47 11.25
C VAL A 35 -9.50 -8.61 10.06
N GLU A 36 -10.70 -9.18 10.21
CA GLU A 36 -11.71 -9.25 9.15
C GLU A 36 -12.19 -7.85 8.74
N GLN A 37 -12.41 -6.93 9.68
CA GLN A 37 -12.79 -5.54 9.36
C GLN A 37 -11.66 -4.74 8.68
N PHE A 38 -10.39 -5.09 8.91
CA PHE A 38 -9.25 -4.54 8.17
C PHE A 38 -9.00 -5.26 6.84
N ALA A 39 -9.25 -6.57 6.75
CA ALA A 39 -9.14 -7.37 5.54
C ALA A 39 -10.28 -7.10 4.55
N MET A 40 -11.49 -6.81 5.02
CA MET A 40 -12.63 -6.36 4.20
C MET A 40 -12.49 -4.91 3.74
N LYS A 41 -11.59 -4.12 4.35
CA LYS A 41 -11.21 -2.77 3.92
C LYS A 41 -9.90 -2.73 3.14
N ALA A 42 -9.20 -3.85 3.02
CA ALA A 42 -8.20 -3.96 1.98
C ALA A 42 -8.96 -3.86 0.64
N PRO A 43 -8.50 -3.02 -0.31
CA PRO A 43 -8.94 -3.18 -1.69
C PRO A 43 -8.80 -4.66 -2.03
N LYS A 44 -9.82 -5.28 -2.64
CA LYS A 44 -9.74 -6.67 -3.14
C LYS A 44 -8.31 -6.93 -3.60
N ASP A 45 -7.68 -7.97 -3.04
CA ASP A 45 -6.26 -8.22 -3.26
C ASP A 45 -6.01 -8.10 -4.76
N HIS A 46 -5.12 -7.19 -5.20
CA HIS A 46 -4.96 -6.89 -6.63
C HIS A 46 -4.64 -8.17 -7.43
N LYS A 47 -4.06 -9.17 -6.75
CA LYS A 47 -3.89 -10.54 -7.22
C LYS A 47 -5.23 -11.21 -7.59
N GLU A 48 -6.26 -11.12 -6.75
CA GLU A 48 -7.58 -11.71 -7.00
C GLU A 48 -8.25 -11.08 -8.23
N ILE A 49 -8.19 -9.75 -8.37
CA ILE A 49 -8.71 -9.04 -9.56
C ILE A 49 -7.97 -9.49 -10.82
N PHE A 50 -6.64 -9.59 -10.75
CA PHE A 50 -5.84 -10.03 -11.88
C PHE A 50 -6.08 -11.49 -12.25
N MET A 51 -6.19 -12.38 -11.25
CA MET A 51 -6.52 -13.79 -11.46
C MET A 51 -7.93 -13.98 -12.01
N GLU A 52 -8.91 -13.18 -11.56
CA GLU A 52 -10.28 -13.18 -12.10
C GLU A 52 -10.27 -12.76 -13.57
N ARG A 53 -9.49 -11.72 -13.91
CA ARG A 53 -9.31 -11.26 -15.28
C ARG A 53 -8.64 -12.32 -16.17
N LEU A 54 -7.54 -12.92 -15.73
CA LEU A 54 -6.86 -14.00 -16.45
C LEU A 54 -7.77 -15.21 -16.64
N SER A 55 -8.49 -15.60 -15.59
CA SER A 55 -9.43 -16.72 -15.64
C SER A 55 -10.54 -16.48 -16.66
N ARG A 56 -11.07 -15.26 -16.72
CA ARG A 56 -12.14 -14.87 -17.66
C ARG A 56 -11.63 -14.72 -19.09
N GLU A 57 -10.53 -14.01 -19.30
CA GLU A 57 -10.01 -13.72 -20.64
C GLU A 57 -9.36 -14.94 -21.31
N LEU A 58 -8.71 -15.81 -20.53
CA LEU A 58 -8.05 -17.02 -21.03
C LEU A 58 -8.92 -18.28 -20.89
N THR A 59 -10.10 -18.16 -20.30
CA THR A 59 -11.03 -19.27 -20.05
C THR A 59 -10.31 -20.44 -19.34
N LEU A 60 -9.61 -20.12 -18.24
CA LEU A 60 -8.80 -21.09 -17.51
C LEU A 60 -9.67 -22.19 -16.92
N THR A 61 -9.28 -23.45 -17.15
CA THR A 61 -9.93 -24.61 -16.51
C THR A 61 -9.60 -24.68 -15.03
N GLU A 62 -10.43 -25.39 -14.26
CA GLU A 62 -10.21 -25.57 -12.81
C GLU A 62 -8.86 -26.23 -12.48
N SER A 63 -8.32 -27.06 -13.38
CA SER A 63 -7.00 -27.67 -13.22
C SER A 63 -5.85 -26.70 -13.52
N GLN A 64 -6.05 -25.69 -14.37
CA GLN A 64 -5.01 -24.71 -14.74
C GLN A 64 -4.90 -23.54 -13.77
N LYS A 65 -6.03 -23.12 -13.16
CA LYS A 65 -6.07 -22.02 -12.18
C LYS A 65 -4.99 -22.11 -11.09
N PRO A 66 -4.78 -23.24 -10.39
CA PRO A 66 -3.77 -23.30 -9.33
C PRO A 66 -2.33 -23.13 -9.85
N GLU A 67 -2.02 -23.60 -11.06
CA GLU A 67 -0.70 -23.43 -11.66
C GLU A 67 -0.45 -21.98 -12.08
N VAL A 68 -1.44 -21.34 -12.70
CA VAL A 68 -1.36 -19.92 -13.08
C VAL A 68 -1.25 -19.05 -11.85
N GLU A 69 -2.02 -19.33 -10.79
CA GLU A 69 -1.94 -18.58 -9.54
C GLU A 69 -0.54 -18.67 -8.92
N LYS A 70 0.08 -19.85 -8.96
CA LYS A 70 1.44 -20.05 -8.46
C LYS A 70 2.46 -19.22 -9.25
N ILE A 71 2.36 -19.20 -10.57
CA ILE A 71 3.25 -18.41 -11.44
C ILE A 71 3.10 -16.92 -11.13
N VAL A 72 1.88 -16.41 -11.11
CA VAL A 72 1.58 -15.00 -10.80
C VAL A 72 2.08 -14.61 -9.41
N THR A 73 1.89 -15.48 -8.43
CA THR A 73 2.37 -15.24 -7.05
C THR A 73 3.90 -15.16 -7.00
N ASN A 74 4.60 -16.09 -7.66
CA ASN A 74 6.06 -16.08 -7.70
C ASN A 74 6.61 -14.80 -8.36
N SER A 75 6.09 -14.44 -9.54
CA SER A 75 6.52 -13.22 -10.23
C SER A 75 6.22 -11.95 -9.42
N THR A 76 5.11 -11.93 -8.68
CA THR A 76 4.78 -10.82 -7.77
C THR A 76 5.83 -10.65 -6.68
N VAL A 77 6.29 -11.76 -6.10
CA VAL A 77 7.34 -11.76 -5.06
C VAL A 77 8.66 -11.27 -5.64
N GLU A 78 9.05 -11.77 -6.82
CA GLU A 78 10.29 -11.35 -7.51
C GLU A 78 10.29 -9.85 -7.83
N ILE A 79 9.20 -9.33 -8.40
CA ILE A 79 9.05 -7.90 -8.70
C ILE A 79 9.17 -7.08 -7.41
N ARG A 80 8.54 -7.51 -6.32
CA ARG A 80 8.61 -6.81 -5.03
C ARG A 80 10.02 -6.77 -4.48
N GLN A 81 10.76 -7.87 -4.58
CA GLN A 81 12.15 -7.94 -4.16
C GLN A 81 13.03 -7.00 -4.98
N LEU A 82 12.85 -6.96 -6.31
CA LEU A 82 13.58 -6.05 -7.19
C LEU A 82 13.30 -4.60 -6.84
N ILE A 83 12.03 -4.22 -6.64
CA ILE A 83 11.66 -2.87 -6.22
C ILE A 83 12.36 -2.52 -4.91
N GLU A 84 12.29 -3.39 -3.90
CA GLU A 84 12.87 -3.11 -2.59
C GLU A 84 14.40 -2.95 -2.66
N GLN A 85 15.08 -3.76 -3.47
CA GLN A 85 16.51 -3.60 -3.73
C GLN A 85 16.80 -2.24 -4.41
N SER A 86 16.05 -1.88 -5.44
CA SER A 86 16.23 -0.62 -6.17
C SER A 86 15.86 0.63 -5.37
N ARG A 87 15.15 0.52 -4.23
CA ARG A 87 14.80 1.68 -3.41
C ARG A 87 16.03 2.35 -2.82
N ILE A 88 17.00 1.56 -2.36
CA ILE A 88 18.25 2.06 -1.79
C ILE A 88 19.01 2.86 -2.86
N ASP A 89 19.16 2.29 -4.05
CA ASP A 89 19.83 2.94 -5.18
C ASP A 89 19.15 4.24 -5.58
N PHE A 90 17.81 4.26 -5.58
CA PHE A 90 17.04 5.44 -5.94
C PHE A 90 17.23 6.57 -4.93
N GLU A 91 17.22 6.29 -3.63
CA GLU A 91 17.45 7.29 -2.58
C GLU A 91 18.84 7.92 -2.71
N GLU A 92 19.87 7.11 -2.95
CA GLU A 92 21.24 7.60 -3.13
C GLU A 92 21.36 8.52 -4.35
N ILE A 93 20.74 8.15 -5.48
CA ILE A 93 20.72 8.97 -6.70
C ILE A 93 20.06 10.33 -6.43
N ILE A 94 18.92 10.34 -5.72
CA ILE A 94 18.20 11.58 -5.40
C ILE A 94 19.02 12.47 -4.46
N GLU A 95 19.68 11.89 -3.45
CA GLU A 95 20.52 12.64 -2.53
C GLU A 95 21.70 13.29 -3.27
N ARG A 96 22.44 12.52 -4.08
CA ARG A 96 23.55 13.04 -4.89
C ARG A 96 23.10 14.18 -5.80
N ARG A 97 21.98 13.99 -6.52
CA ARG A 97 21.40 15.02 -7.39
C ARG A 97 21.02 16.28 -6.59
N ASN A 98 20.51 16.14 -5.37
CA ASN A 98 20.17 17.29 -4.52
C ASN A 98 21.42 18.07 -4.06
N VAL A 99 22.52 17.37 -3.76
CA VAL A 99 23.82 18.00 -3.45
C VAL A 99 24.34 18.80 -4.65
N GLU A 100 24.31 18.20 -5.84
CA GLU A 100 24.74 18.86 -7.09
C GLU A 100 23.90 20.11 -7.39
N LEU A 101 22.57 20.01 -7.23
CA LEU A 101 21.68 21.16 -7.45
C LEU A 101 21.89 22.27 -6.42
N LYS A 102 22.19 21.92 -5.17
CA LYS A 102 22.48 22.92 -4.12
C LYS A 102 23.71 23.76 -4.44
N ALA A 103 24.68 23.21 -5.18
CA ALA A 103 25.89 23.92 -5.58
C ALA A 103 25.64 24.98 -6.68
N ILE A 104 24.55 24.85 -7.45
CA ILE A 104 24.26 25.70 -8.62
C ILE A 104 23.10 26.66 -8.34
N LEU A 105 22.13 26.25 -7.50
CA LEU A 105 20.93 27.03 -7.23
C LEU A 105 21.16 28.10 -6.17
N THR A 106 20.44 29.22 -6.29
CA THR A 106 20.37 30.20 -5.21
C THR A 106 19.59 29.63 -4.02
N PRO A 107 19.79 30.16 -2.79
CA PRO A 107 19.05 29.70 -1.61
C PRO A 107 17.52 29.73 -1.78
N GLU A 108 16.99 30.73 -2.51
CA GLU A 108 15.55 30.82 -2.78
C GLU A 108 15.06 29.74 -3.76
N GLN A 109 15.83 29.47 -4.81
CA GLN A 109 15.52 28.42 -5.78
C GLN A 109 15.57 27.03 -5.12
N TYR A 110 16.57 26.78 -4.28
CA TYR A 110 16.69 25.53 -3.54
C TYR A 110 15.51 25.30 -2.58
N ARG A 111 15.10 26.33 -1.83
CA ARG A 111 13.88 26.25 -1.00
C ARG A 111 12.61 25.93 -1.81
N LYS A 112 12.51 26.47 -3.03
CA LYS A 112 11.39 26.16 -3.93
C LYS A 112 11.42 24.69 -4.38
N LEU A 113 12.60 24.15 -4.66
CA LEU A 113 12.81 22.74 -4.99
C LEU A 113 12.39 21.84 -3.83
N GLU A 114 12.87 22.09 -2.60
CA GLU A 114 12.49 21.31 -1.41
C GLU A 114 10.98 21.29 -1.20
N LYS A 115 10.30 22.44 -1.39
CA LYS A 115 8.84 22.53 -1.28
C LYS A 115 8.11 21.76 -2.38
N MET A 116 8.73 21.59 -3.55
CA MET A 116 8.17 20.81 -4.65
C MET A 116 8.33 19.31 -4.37
N GLU A 117 9.52 18.88 -3.94
CA GLU A 117 9.80 17.50 -3.56
C GLU A 117 8.94 17.03 -2.39
N LYS A 118 8.77 17.87 -1.36
CA LYS A 118 7.87 17.57 -0.25
C LYS A 118 6.43 17.34 -0.72
N ARG A 119 5.91 18.16 -1.64
CA ARG A 119 4.56 17.98 -2.19
C ARG A 119 4.41 16.67 -2.97
N ILE A 120 5.45 16.28 -3.71
CA ILE A 120 5.47 15.01 -4.45
C ILE A 120 5.48 13.84 -3.46
N ARG A 121 6.35 13.89 -2.45
CA ARG A 121 6.44 12.88 -1.40
C ARG A 121 5.13 12.75 -0.62
N ASP A 122 4.57 13.85 -0.13
CA ASP A 122 3.29 13.87 0.59
C ASP A 122 2.15 13.30 -0.28
N ARG A 123 2.19 13.53 -1.60
CA ARG A 123 1.23 12.94 -2.53
C ARG A 123 1.42 11.44 -2.66
N TRP A 124 2.65 10.97 -2.77
CA TRP A 124 2.97 9.53 -2.85
C TRP A 124 2.67 8.80 -1.54
N GLU A 125 2.85 9.43 -0.38
CA GLU A 125 2.48 8.83 0.90
C GLU A 125 0.95 8.72 1.06
N LYS A 126 0.21 9.73 0.62
CA LYS A 126 -1.26 9.73 0.68
C LYS A 126 -1.92 8.85 -0.39
N ASN A 127 -1.30 8.78 -1.57
CA ASN A 127 -1.75 7.98 -2.70
C ASN A 127 -0.52 7.28 -3.30
N PRO A 128 -0.09 6.15 -2.71
CA PRO A 128 1.03 5.40 -3.26
C PRO A 128 0.68 5.00 -4.70
N PRO A 129 1.62 5.15 -5.65
CA PRO A 129 1.40 4.62 -6.98
C PRO A 129 1.06 3.13 -6.86
N PRO A 130 0.10 2.63 -7.65
CA PRO A 130 -0.22 1.22 -7.63
C PRO A 130 1.06 0.42 -7.90
N PRO A 131 1.31 -0.68 -7.18
CA PRO A 131 2.44 -1.54 -7.47
C PRO A 131 2.45 -1.92 -8.96
N PRO A 132 3.63 -2.01 -9.61
CA PRO A 132 3.72 -2.35 -11.01
C PRO A 132 3.30 -3.81 -11.21
N PHE A 133 2.01 -4.03 -11.46
CA PHE A 133 1.45 -5.29 -11.89
C PHE A 133 1.09 -5.24 -13.37
N PRO A 134 1.24 -6.35 -14.12
CA PRO A 134 0.78 -6.42 -15.49
C PRO A 134 -0.75 -6.37 -15.48
N GLY A 135 -1.36 -5.32 -16.04
CA GLY A 135 -2.81 -5.27 -16.25
C GLY A 135 -3.58 -4.17 -15.51
N GLY A 136 -2.90 -3.26 -14.80
CA GLY A 136 -3.51 -1.96 -14.48
C GLY A 136 -3.81 -1.18 -15.77
N PRO A 137 -4.86 -0.33 -15.82
CA PRO A 137 -4.99 0.63 -16.91
C PRO A 137 -3.68 1.45 -16.97
N PRO A 138 -3.18 1.79 -18.18
CA PRO A 138 -1.96 2.56 -18.31
C PRO A 138 -2.06 3.82 -17.43
N PRO A 139 -0.96 4.29 -16.82
CA PRO A 139 -0.96 5.60 -16.20
C PRO A 139 -1.56 6.56 -17.23
N GLY A 140 -2.72 7.15 -16.91
CA GLY A 140 -3.33 8.16 -17.77
C GLY A 140 -2.25 9.19 -18.10
N PRO A 141 -2.24 9.72 -19.33
CA PRO A 141 -1.15 10.56 -19.81
C PRO A 141 -0.78 11.54 -18.70
N GLU A 142 0.48 11.44 -18.28
CA GLU A 142 1.06 12.26 -17.23
C GLU A 142 0.50 13.67 -17.36
N GLY A 143 -0.18 14.14 -16.33
CA GLY A 143 -0.67 15.51 -16.28
C GLY A 143 0.50 16.46 -16.45
N GLY A 144 0.77 16.83 -17.69
CA GLY A 144 1.65 17.91 -18.06
C GLY A 144 1.19 19.18 -17.35
N PRO A 145 2.11 20.06 -16.93
CA PRO A 145 1.73 21.29 -16.27
C PRO A 145 1.18 22.26 -17.32
N GLY A 146 -0.13 22.25 -17.56
CA GLY A 146 -0.74 23.31 -18.38
C GLY A 146 -2.07 22.97 -19.02
N ASP A 147 -3.12 22.79 -18.23
CA ASP A 147 -4.49 23.03 -18.70
C ASP A 147 -5.30 23.64 -17.55
N ARG A 148 -4.95 24.88 -17.23
CA ARG A 148 -5.80 25.80 -16.46
C ARG A 148 -5.89 27.12 -17.20
N ASP A 149 -6.18 27.08 -18.50
CA ASP A 149 -6.54 28.30 -19.20
C ASP A 149 -7.51 27.99 -20.35
N GLY A 150 -8.80 28.01 -20.02
CA GLY A 150 -9.85 27.75 -21.00
C GLY A 150 -11.25 28.12 -20.53
N ARG A 151 -11.41 28.68 -19.32
CA ARG A 151 -12.72 29.11 -18.81
C ARG A 151 -12.95 30.61 -18.87
N ASP A 152 -11.97 31.41 -19.29
CA ASP A 152 -12.08 32.88 -19.31
C ASP A 152 -11.87 33.51 -20.69
N ARG A 153 -11.98 32.77 -21.80
CA ARG A 153 -11.94 33.39 -23.14
C ARG A 153 -13.29 34.07 -23.43
N PRO A 154 -13.39 35.41 -23.51
CA PRO A 154 -14.64 36.07 -23.87
C PRO A 154 -14.97 35.75 -25.33
N PRO A 155 -16.25 35.70 -25.73
CA PRO A 155 -16.61 35.44 -27.12
C PRO A 155 -16.07 36.56 -28.02
N GLU A 156 -15.25 36.18 -28.99
CA GLU A 156 -14.84 37.04 -30.10
C GLU A 156 -16.11 37.53 -30.81
N LYS A 157 -16.28 38.85 -30.88
CA LYS A 157 -17.37 39.44 -31.66
C LYS A 157 -17.02 39.24 -33.13
N GLU A 158 -17.81 38.42 -33.83
CA GLU A 158 -17.82 38.38 -35.29
C GLU A 158 -18.13 39.80 -35.81
N THR A 159 -17.12 40.43 -36.42
CA THR A 159 -17.31 41.64 -37.21
C THR A 159 -17.55 41.24 -38.67
N LEU A 160 -18.70 41.68 -39.18
CA LEU A 160 -19.03 41.79 -40.60
C LEU A 160 -17.99 42.62 -41.36
#